data_AF-A0A0S7ZAA1-F1
#
_entry.id   AF-A0A0S7ZAA1-F1
#
_cell.length_a   1.000
_cell.length_b   1.000
_cell.length_c   1.000
_cell.angle_alpha   90.00
_cell.angle_beta   90.00
_cell.angle_gamma   90.00
#
_symmetry.space_group_name_H-M   'P 1'
#
loop_
_entity.id
_entity.type
_entity.pdbx_description
1 polymer ?
#
loop_
_entity_poly.entity_id
_entity_poly.type
_entity_poly.pdbx_seq_one_letter_code
_entity_poly.pdbx_strand_id
1 'polypeptide(L)'
;PRARAVLSVIRKSGGYTVSVEEEEIVDAGERLSRMGLFVEPTSASVMAAWQKLERRDREGAVLVLTGSGLKAITTYGGLLKRKR
;
A
#
# COMPACT_ATOMS: atom_id res chain seq x y z
N PRO A 1 9.21 8.38 19.21
CA PRO A 1 10.48 8.79 18.52
C PRO A 1 10.35 8.94 16.99
N ARG A 2 9.77 7.98 16.25
CA ARG A 2 9.72 8.02 14.77
C ARG A 2 8.70 9.01 14.18
N ALA A 3 7.57 9.23 14.84
CA ALA A 3 6.51 10.10 14.33
C ALA A 3 6.98 11.52 14.01
N ARG A 4 7.78 12.14 14.89
CA ARG A 4 8.32 13.50 14.65
C ARG A 4 9.26 13.54 13.43
N ALA A 5 10.07 12.51 13.24
CA ALA A 5 10.97 12.40 12.09
C ALA A 5 10.19 12.24 10.79
N VAL A 6 9.19 11.36 10.75
CA VAL A 6 8.30 11.15 9.60
C VAL A 6 7.58 12.45 9.23
N LEU A 7 6.95 13.11 10.19
CA LEU A 7 6.25 14.39 9.96
C LEU A 7 7.20 15.50 9.48
N SER A 8 8.46 15.51 9.94
CA SER A 8 9.47 16.44 9.47
C SER A 8 9.82 16.22 8.00
N VAL A 9 10.03 14.97 7.59
CA VAL A 9 10.34 14.62 6.20
C VAL A 9 9.17 14.93 5.27
N ILE A 10 7.94 14.55 5.63
CA ILE A 10 6.73 14.85 4.84
C ILE A 10 6.60 16.35 4.58
N ARG A 11 6.78 17.18 5.62
CA ARG A 11 6.73 18.65 5.46
C ARG A 11 7.86 19.18 4.58
N LYS A 12 9.09 18.70 4.79
CA LYS A 12 10.26 19.14 4.00
C LYS A 12 10.15 18.77 2.52
N SER A 13 9.50 17.65 2.20
CA SER A 13 9.28 17.23 0.82
C SER A 13 8.04 17.88 0.18
N GLY A 14 7.25 18.66 0.93
CA GLY A 14 5.94 19.14 0.47
C GLY A 14 4.92 18.02 0.23
N GLY A 15 5.15 16.84 0.84
CA GLY A 15 4.29 15.67 0.66
C GLY A 15 3.11 15.64 1.61
N TYR A 16 2.32 14.58 1.53
CA TYR A 16 1.16 14.36 2.39
C TYR A 16 0.95 12.86 2.68
N THR A 17 0.03 12.56 3.59
CA THR A 17 -0.37 11.21 3.96
C THR A 17 -1.72 10.86 3.36
N VAL A 18 -1.91 9.59 3.01
CA VAL A 18 -3.19 9.04 2.56
C VAL A 18 -3.57 7.89 3.48
N SER A 19 -4.82 7.85 3.92
CA SER A 19 -5.39 6.71 4.64
C SER A 19 -6.05 5.73 3.68
N VAL A 20 -5.93 4.45 4.00
CA VAL A 20 -6.56 3.35 3.27
C VAL A 20 -7.21 2.39 4.27
N GLU A 21 -8.33 1.82 3.87
CA GLU A 21 -9.07 0.82 4.63
C GLU A 21 -8.52 -0.58 4.35
N GLU A 22 -8.83 -1.54 5.21
CA GLU A 22 -8.33 -2.91 5.11
C GLU A 22 -8.83 -3.60 3.82
N GLU A 23 -10.07 -3.37 3.41
CA GLU A 23 -10.65 -3.90 2.18
C GLU A 23 -9.91 -3.41 0.93
N GLU A 24 -9.53 -2.12 0.92
CA GLU A 24 -8.79 -1.51 -0.18
C GLU A 24 -7.39 -2.12 -0.31
N ILE A 25 -6.76 -2.48 0.82
CA ILE A 25 -5.48 -3.20 0.83
C ILE A 25 -5.63 -4.58 0.18
N VAL A 26 -6.72 -5.29 0.47
CA VAL A 26 -6.99 -6.61 -0.13
C VAL A 26 -7.22 -6.49 -1.64
N ASP A 27 -8.04 -5.53 -2.07
CA ASP A 27 -8.28 -5.25 -3.50
C ASP A 27 -6.99 -4.88 -4.24
N ALA A 28 -6.16 -4.04 -3.64
CA ALA A 28 -4.86 -3.65 -4.17
C ALA A 28 -3.90 -4.84 -4.27
N GLY A 29 -3.90 -5.73 -3.28
CA GLY A 29 -3.11 -6.96 -3.28
C GLY A 29 -3.52 -7.91 -4.39
N GLU A 30 -4.83 -8.09 -4.61
CA GLU A 30 -5.33 -8.86 -5.76
C GLU A 30 -4.91 -8.25 -7.09
N ARG A 31 -4.98 -6.91 -7.21
CA ARG A 31 -4.59 -6.20 -8.43
C ARG A 31 -3.11 -6.38 -8.74
N LEU A 32 -2.23 -6.19 -7.75
CA LEU A 32 -0.79 -6.43 -7.89
C LEU A 32 -0.51 -7.89 -8.27
N SER A 33 -1.22 -8.85 -7.67
CA SER A 33 -1.08 -10.27 -8.00
C SER A 33 -1.46 -10.58 -9.44
N ARG A 34 -2.53 -9.96 -9.98
CA ARG A 34 -2.90 -10.05 -11.41
C ARG A 34 -1.85 -9.45 -12.34
N MET A 35 -0.98 -8.57 -11.84
CA MET A 35 0.18 -8.03 -12.56
C MET A 35 1.45 -8.88 -12.39
N GLY A 36 1.38 -10.03 -11.70
CA GLY A 36 2.52 -10.90 -11.41
C GLY A 36 3.34 -10.49 -10.19
N LEU A 37 2.86 -9.53 -9.39
CA LEU A 37 3.54 -9.03 -8.19
C LEU A 37 2.85 -9.53 -6.93
N PHE A 38 3.35 -10.61 -6.34
CA PHE A 38 2.84 -11.13 -5.08
C PHE A 38 3.54 -10.48 -3.87
N VAL A 39 2.88 -9.50 -3.26
CA VAL A 39 3.42 -8.68 -2.14
C VAL A 39 2.67 -8.94 -0.85
N GLU A 40 3.26 -8.66 0.31
CA GLU A 40 2.55 -8.72 1.60
C GLU A 40 1.46 -7.61 1.71
N PRO A 41 0.43 -7.77 2.56
CA PRO A 41 -0.67 -6.81 2.66
C PRO A 41 -0.23 -5.36 2.97
N THR A 42 0.70 -5.18 3.90
CA THR A 42 1.27 -3.86 4.23
C THR A 42 1.97 -3.21 3.05
N SER A 43 2.61 -3.98 2.17
CA SER A 43 3.17 -3.47 0.91
C SER A 43 2.09 -3.13 -0.12
N ALA A 44 0.99 -3.90 -0.18
CA ALA A 44 -0.14 -3.63 -1.06
C ALA A 44 -0.84 -2.29 -0.76
N SER A 45 -0.75 -1.79 0.47
CA SER A 45 -1.32 -0.48 0.87
C SER A 45 -0.85 0.69 -0.01
N VAL A 46 0.36 0.60 -0.58
CA VAL A 46 0.91 1.62 -1.49
C VAL A 46 0.11 1.70 -2.78
N MET A 47 -0.35 0.56 -3.33
CA MET A 47 -1.23 0.54 -4.51
C MET A 47 -2.62 1.08 -4.17
N ALA A 48 -3.19 0.73 -3.01
CA ALA A 48 -4.45 1.29 -2.54
C ALA A 48 -4.37 2.83 -2.40
N ALA A 49 -3.29 3.33 -1.80
CA ALA A 49 -3.06 4.77 -1.64
C ALA A 49 -2.88 5.46 -3.01
N TRP A 50 -2.10 4.87 -3.92
CA TRP A 50 -1.92 5.38 -5.28
C TRP A 50 -3.26 5.52 -6.03
N GLN A 51 -4.19 4.58 -5.84
CA GLN A 51 -5.54 4.64 -6.42
C GLN A 51 -6.42 5.76 -5.86
N LYS A 52 -6.04 6.42 -4.76
CA LYS A 52 -6.72 7.59 -4.18
C LYS A 52 -6.09 8.93 -4.56
N LEU A 53 -4.84 8.94 -5.04
CA LEU A 53 -4.14 10.19 -5.39
C LEU A 53 -4.81 10.91 -6.56
N GLU A 54 -4.63 12.22 -6.67
CA GLU A 54 -5.02 12.95 -7.88
C GLU A 54 -4.17 12.51 -9.09
N ARG A 55 -4.69 12.68 -10.31
CA ARG A 55 -3.99 12.26 -11.54
C ARG A 55 -2.57 12.84 -11.62
N ARG A 56 -2.39 14.11 -11.23
CA ARG A 56 -1.09 14.79 -11.23
C ARG A 56 -0.05 14.13 -10.31
N ASP A 57 -0.49 13.55 -9.20
CA ASP A 57 0.39 12.92 -8.20
C ASP A 57 0.65 11.44 -8.55
N ARG A 58 -0.17 10.85 -9.43
CA ARG A 58 0.05 9.49 -9.96
C ARG A 58 1.04 9.46 -11.11
N GLU A 59 1.10 10.54 -11.89
CA GLU A 59 1.91 10.64 -13.09
C GLU A 59 3.41 10.57 -12.73
N GLY A 60 4.12 9.56 -13.26
CA GLY A 60 5.53 9.33 -12.93
C GLY A 60 5.81 8.79 -11.52
N ALA A 61 4.78 8.42 -10.75
CA ALA A 61 4.96 7.90 -9.39
C ALA A 61 5.68 6.54 -9.38
N VAL A 62 6.57 6.36 -8.40
CA VAL A 62 7.23 5.08 -8.11
C VAL A 62 6.63 4.48 -6.83
N LEU A 63 6.05 3.29 -6.95
CA LEU A 63 5.48 2.57 -5.81
C LEU A 63 6.55 1.62 -5.24
N VAL A 64 6.91 1.82 -3.97
CA VAL A 64 7.92 1.01 -3.28
C VAL A 64 7.25 -0.17 -2.59
N LEU A 65 7.49 -1.38 -3.12
CA LEU A 65 6.96 -2.64 -2.59
C LEU A 65 8.06 -3.35 -1.80
N THR A 66 7.99 -3.31 -0.47
CA THR A 66 9.12 -3.72 0.40
C THR A 66 9.05 -5.16 0.91
N GLY A 67 7.88 -5.80 0.81
CA GLY A 67 7.65 -7.14 1.34
C GLY A 67 7.03 -8.10 0.32
N SER A 68 7.63 -9.29 0.21
CA SER A 68 7.10 -10.39 -0.61
C SER A 68 5.91 -11.06 0.08
N GLY A 69 4.88 -11.39 -0.71
CA GLY A 69 3.70 -12.11 -0.23
C GLY A 69 4.00 -13.49 0.35
N LEU A 70 5.15 -14.08 0.00
CA LEU A 70 5.61 -15.36 0.56
C LEU A 70 5.80 -15.30 2.09
N LYS A 71 6.06 -14.11 2.65
CA LYS A 71 6.16 -13.91 4.11
C LYS A 71 4.80 -13.86 4.81
N ALA A 72 3.72 -13.67 4.05
CA ALA A 72 2.41 -13.29 4.58
C ALA A 72 1.27 -14.21 4.10
N ILE A 73 1.59 -15.44 3.69
CA ILE A 73 0.59 -16.40 3.15
C ILE A 73 -0.57 -16.62 4.13
N THR A 74 -0.28 -16.88 5.41
CA THR A 74 -1.30 -17.08 6.45
C THR A 74 -2.15 -15.83 6.66
N THR A 75 -1.53 -14.65 6.67
CA THR A 75 -2.22 -13.36 6.80
C THR A 75 -3.20 -13.14 5.66
N TYR A 76 -2.79 -13.39 4.42
CA TYR A 76 -3.70 -13.34 3.26
C TYR A 76 -4.87 -14.31 3.40
N GLY A 77 -4.61 -15.53 3.85
CA GLY A 77 -5.68 -16.50 4.10
C GLY A 77 -6.73 -15.98 5.09
N GLY A 78 -6.31 -15.22 6.11
CA GLY A 78 -7.21 -14.56 7.05
C GLY A 78 -7.99 -13.40 6.41
N LEU A 79 -7.30 -12.52 5.69
CA LEU A 79 -7.91 -11.33 5.06
C LEU A 79 -8.95 -11.70 4.01
N LEU A 80 -8.63 -12.66 3.13
CA LEU A 80 -9.52 -13.11 2.06
C LEU A 80 -10.79 -13.79 2.59
N LYS A 81 -10.73 -14.40 3.78
CA LYS A 81 -11.92 -14.97 4.44
C LYS A 81 -12.86 -13.91 5.01
N ARG A 82 -12.33 -12.78 5.48
CA ARG A 82 -13.14 -11.68 6.06
C ARG A 82 -13.88 -10.86 5.01
N LYS A 83 -13.33 -10.80 3.79
CA LYS A 83 -13.91 -10.10 2.65
C LYS A 83 -15.11 -10.85 2.03
N ARG A 84 -15.28 -12.15 2.33
CA ARG A 84 -16.35 -12.99 1.78
C ARG A 84 -17.64 -12.91 2.59
#